data_AF-A0A1H6WS09-F1
#
_entry.id   AF-A0A1H6WS09-F1
#
_cell.length_a   1.000
_cell.length_b   1.000
_cell.length_c   1.000
_cell.angle_alpha   90.00
_cell.angle_beta   90.00
_cell.angle_gamma   90.00
#
_symmetry.space_group_name_H-M   'P 1'
#
loop_
_entity.id
_entity.type
_entity.pdbx_description
1 polymer ?
#
loop_
_entity_poly.entity_id
_entity_poly.type
_entity_poly.pdbx_seq_one_letter_code
_entity_poly.pdbx_strand_id
1 'polypeptide(L)'
;MNKLFLSIAILSAVVTMSSCKKELADKSDDVEAVKDISVVEEESTEDLLNVLTNEEDLLVGEYNQTVAKENIEVFNRINSFSAWSQVSTIDFTTEKGTGITKLYYNKELQVDKIVVRKYDTEQQSLDVYYLSDGKLVLVINQGLVYNANPNSKEFNKEESEYTKDCNYFLDGKLFAIMSNLDCGAPFAEDYVRTVEKDILEEVKKLIP
;
A
#
# COMPACT_ATOMS: atom_id res chain seq x y z
N MET A 1 15.60 64.66 -23.69
CA MET A 1 16.04 64.59 -25.11
C MET A 1 17.38 65.31 -25.24
N ASN A 2 18.49 64.57 -25.32
CA ASN A 2 19.52 64.72 -26.34
C ASN A 2 20.64 63.71 -26.09
N LYS A 3 20.96 62.99 -27.16
CA LYS A 3 21.96 61.93 -27.26
C LYS A 3 23.35 62.55 -27.37
N LEU A 4 24.40 61.85 -26.92
CA LEU A 4 25.58 61.66 -27.75
C LEU A 4 26.42 60.47 -27.26
N PHE A 5 26.69 59.57 -28.20
CA PHE A 5 27.66 58.48 -28.16
C PHE A 5 29.09 59.05 -28.25
N LEU A 6 30.10 58.38 -27.65
CA LEU A 6 31.24 57.87 -28.43
C LEU A 6 32.16 56.90 -27.65
N SER A 7 32.59 55.92 -28.43
CA SER A 7 33.35 54.69 -28.25
C SER A 7 34.86 54.76 -27.92
N ILE A 8 35.32 53.72 -27.19
CA ILE A 8 36.49 52.80 -27.42
C ILE A 8 37.95 53.30 -27.23
N ALA A 9 38.71 52.62 -26.35
CA ALA A 9 39.93 51.80 -26.62
C ALA A 9 40.77 51.60 -25.32
N ILE A 10 40.76 50.41 -24.71
CA ILE A 10 41.82 49.38 -24.69
C ILE A 10 43.19 49.83 -24.13
N LEU A 11 43.59 49.26 -22.99
CA LEU A 11 44.99 48.88 -22.77
C LEU A 11 45.07 47.54 -22.03
N SER A 12 45.67 46.59 -22.73
CA SER A 12 46.01 45.23 -22.36
C SER A 12 47.24 45.16 -21.45
N ALA A 13 47.23 44.25 -20.47
CA ALA A 13 48.44 43.62 -19.96
C ALA A 13 48.21 42.10 -19.89
N VAL A 14 48.99 41.39 -20.71
CA VAL A 14 49.07 39.93 -20.85
C VAL A 14 50.35 39.49 -20.14
N VAL A 15 50.26 38.48 -19.27
CA VAL A 15 51.31 37.47 -18.96
C VAL A 15 50.56 36.22 -18.48
N THR A 16 50.21 35.26 -19.37
CA THR A 16 50.90 33.96 -19.62
C THR A 16 51.25 33.20 -18.33
N MET A 17 50.86 31.92 -18.17
CA MET A 17 51.50 30.80 -18.86
C MET A 17 50.66 29.51 -18.88
N SER A 18 50.82 28.80 -20.01
CA SER A 18 50.87 27.34 -20.21
C SER A 18 49.61 26.50 -19.92
N SER A 19 48.90 26.06 -20.96
CA SER A 19 49.24 24.93 -21.87
C SER A 19 48.76 23.58 -21.33
N CYS A 20 47.63 23.11 -21.85
CA CYS A 20 47.56 21.82 -22.54
C CYS A 20 46.24 21.70 -23.31
N LYS A 21 46.35 21.48 -24.61
CA LYS A 21 45.26 21.17 -25.53
C LYS A 21 45.06 19.64 -25.51
N LYS A 22 43.84 19.15 -25.30
CA LYS A 22 43.43 17.83 -25.79
C LYS A 22 41.93 17.81 -26.09
N GLU A 23 41.62 17.34 -27.30
CA GLU A 23 40.31 17.15 -27.89
C GLU A 23 39.53 15.97 -27.28
N LEU A 24 38.20 16.11 -27.31
CA LEU A 24 37.15 15.09 -27.45
C LEU A 24 37.13 13.87 -26.51
N ALA A 25 36.06 13.78 -25.71
CA ALA A 25 35.24 12.57 -25.60
C ALA A 25 33.87 12.90 -25.00
N ASP A 26 32.84 12.66 -25.83
CA ASP A 26 31.46 12.38 -25.49
C ASP A 26 31.36 11.38 -24.32
N LYS A 27 30.56 11.70 -23.31
CA LYS A 27 30.03 10.73 -22.35
C LYS A 27 28.61 11.12 -21.99
N SER A 28 27.69 10.32 -22.52
CA SER A 28 26.36 10.12 -21.98
C SER A 28 26.46 9.89 -20.48
N ASP A 29 25.85 10.77 -19.69
CA ASP A 29 25.49 10.40 -18.33
C ASP A 29 24.26 9.51 -18.44
N ASP A 30 24.54 8.23 -18.26
CA ASP A 30 23.60 7.12 -18.25
C ASP A 30 22.44 7.45 -17.30
N VAL A 31 21.23 7.52 -17.85
CA VAL A 31 20.01 7.36 -17.07
C VAL A 31 20.07 5.94 -16.53
N GLU A 32 20.48 5.80 -15.27
CA GLU A 32 20.40 4.55 -14.55
C GLU A 32 18.95 4.07 -14.63
N ALA A 33 18.74 3.01 -15.41
CA ALA A 33 17.46 2.38 -15.58
C ALA A 33 16.92 2.03 -14.19
N VAL A 34 15.77 2.61 -13.85
CA VAL A 34 14.99 2.22 -12.68
C VAL A 34 14.82 0.71 -12.77
N LYS A 35 15.50 0.01 -11.86
CA LYS A 35 15.48 -1.43 -11.76
C LYS A 35 14.02 -1.80 -11.53
N ASP A 36 13.44 -2.53 -12.47
CA ASP A 36 12.11 -3.10 -12.35
C ASP A 36 12.16 -4.09 -11.18
N ILE A 37 11.76 -3.64 -9.99
CA ILE A 37 11.67 -4.51 -8.82
C ILE A 37 10.32 -5.20 -8.95
N SER A 38 10.31 -6.34 -9.61
CA SER A 38 9.26 -7.34 -9.37
C SER A 38 9.42 -7.79 -7.91
N VAL A 39 8.70 -7.13 -7.00
CA VAL A 39 8.59 -7.58 -5.61
C VAL A 39 7.78 -8.86 -5.63
N VAL A 40 8.46 -9.99 -5.78
CA VAL A 40 7.89 -11.29 -5.42
C VAL A 40 7.72 -11.23 -3.90
N GLU A 41 6.48 -11.30 -3.44
CA GLU A 41 6.18 -11.38 -2.02
C GLU A 41 6.84 -12.67 -1.48
N GLU A 42 7.94 -12.53 -0.74
CA GLU A 42 8.47 -13.65 0.04
C GLU A 42 7.46 -13.94 1.15
N GLU A 43 6.62 -14.96 0.90
CA GLU A 43 5.68 -15.51 1.86
C GLU A 43 6.51 -16.20 2.96
N SER A 44 6.43 -15.70 4.20
CA SER A 44 7.18 -16.28 5.30
C SER A 44 6.52 -17.59 5.73
N THR A 45 7.28 -18.53 6.29
CA THR A 45 6.70 -19.77 6.83
C THR A 45 5.78 -19.54 8.04
N GLU A 46 5.75 -18.32 8.59
CA GLU A 46 4.87 -17.90 9.67
C GLU A 46 3.53 -17.33 9.14
N ASP A 47 3.40 -17.11 7.83
CA ASP A 47 2.18 -16.59 7.24
C ASP A 47 1.12 -17.67 7.08
N LEU A 48 0.12 -17.64 7.95
CA LEU A 48 -1.05 -18.52 7.88
C LEU A 48 -2.21 -17.86 7.14
N LEU A 49 -2.14 -16.56 6.88
CA LEU A 49 -3.13 -15.77 6.15
C LEU A 49 -2.53 -15.20 4.85
N ASN A 50 -3.29 -15.32 3.77
CA ASN A 50 -2.84 -14.89 2.44
C ASN A 50 -3.59 -13.63 1.99
N VAL A 51 -2.88 -12.72 1.32
CA VAL A 51 -3.50 -11.55 0.70
C VAL A 51 -4.41 -12.04 -0.42
N LEU A 52 -5.69 -11.68 -0.35
CA LEU A 52 -6.65 -12.02 -1.38
C LEU A 52 -6.42 -11.13 -2.61
N THR A 53 -6.29 -11.75 -3.77
CA THR A 53 -6.05 -11.07 -5.05
C THR A 53 -7.09 -11.41 -6.12
N ASN A 54 -7.92 -12.42 -5.89
CA ASN A 54 -9.01 -12.80 -6.80
C ASN A 54 -10.35 -12.25 -6.29
N GLU A 55 -11.16 -11.75 -7.21
CA GLU A 55 -12.51 -11.24 -6.91
C GLU A 55 -13.42 -12.32 -6.30
N GLU A 56 -13.27 -13.58 -6.72
CA GLU A 56 -14.06 -14.72 -6.22
C GLU A 56 -13.88 -14.96 -4.70
N ASP A 57 -12.76 -14.48 -4.13
CA ASP A 57 -12.49 -14.57 -2.71
C ASP A 57 -13.17 -13.46 -1.90
N LEU A 58 -13.76 -12.46 -2.55
CA LEU A 58 -14.45 -11.35 -1.88
C LEU A 58 -15.88 -11.76 -1.47
N LEU A 59 -16.33 -11.19 -0.35
CA LEU A 59 -17.69 -11.40 0.13
C LEU A 59 -18.58 -10.29 -0.40
N VAL A 60 -19.60 -10.64 -1.20
CA VAL A 60 -20.55 -9.68 -1.79
C VAL A 60 -21.97 -10.12 -1.47
N GLY A 61 -22.78 -9.20 -0.94
CA GLY A 61 -24.20 -9.42 -0.65
C GLY A 61 -25.10 -8.84 -1.74
N GLU A 62 -26.39 -9.20 -1.71
CA GLU A 62 -27.36 -8.69 -2.69
C GLU A 62 -27.59 -7.18 -2.57
N TYR A 63 -27.62 -6.64 -1.34
CA TYR A 63 -27.98 -5.25 -1.09
C TYR A 63 -26.88 -4.24 -1.43
N ASN A 64 -25.63 -4.69 -1.59
CA ASN A 64 -24.48 -3.84 -1.87
C ASN A 64 -23.82 -4.09 -3.23
N GLN A 65 -24.43 -4.89 -4.12
CA GLN A 65 -23.83 -5.29 -5.39
C GLN A 65 -23.29 -4.11 -6.23
N THR A 66 -24.04 -3.01 -6.32
CA THR A 66 -23.60 -1.85 -7.12
C THR A 66 -22.34 -1.20 -6.55
N VAL A 67 -22.32 -0.91 -5.25
CA VAL A 67 -21.16 -0.32 -4.57
C VAL A 67 -19.98 -1.30 -4.57
N ALA A 68 -20.25 -2.57 -4.30
CA ALA A 68 -19.25 -3.62 -4.33
C ALA A 68 -18.61 -3.72 -5.71
N LYS A 69 -19.38 -3.64 -6.79
CA LYS A 69 -18.87 -3.70 -8.16
C LYS A 69 -17.84 -2.61 -8.44
N GLU A 70 -18.13 -1.35 -8.10
CA GLU A 70 -17.18 -0.24 -8.33
C GLU A 70 -15.89 -0.43 -7.52
N ASN A 71 -16.00 -0.89 -6.27
CA ASN A 71 -14.84 -1.16 -5.43
C ASN A 71 -14.03 -2.38 -5.91
N ILE A 72 -14.71 -3.39 -6.46
CA ILE A 72 -14.11 -4.58 -7.07
C ILE A 72 -13.31 -4.22 -8.32
N GLU A 73 -13.79 -3.28 -9.15
CA GLU A 73 -13.03 -2.80 -10.30
C GLU A 73 -11.70 -2.17 -9.87
N VAL A 74 -11.70 -1.41 -8.77
CA VAL A 74 -10.46 -0.86 -8.17
C VAL A 74 -9.57 -1.97 -7.61
N PHE A 75 -10.13 -2.92 -6.86
CA PHE A 75 -9.42 -4.09 -6.34
C PHE A 75 -8.71 -4.88 -7.45
N ASN A 76 -9.44 -5.23 -8.51
CA ASN A 76 -8.91 -5.96 -9.66
C ASN A 76 -7.82 -5.17 -10.37
N ARG A 77 -8.03 -3.86 -10.61
CA ARG A 77 -7.03 -2.98 -11.21
C ARG A 77 -5.74 -3.00 -10.40
N ILE A 78 -5.83 -2.77 -9.09
CA ILE A 78 -4.66 -2.71 -8.20
C ILE A 78 -3.92 -4.05 -8.15
N ASN A 79 -4.64 -5.17 -8.01
CA ASN A 79 -4.02 -6.50 -7.96
C ASN A 79 -3.51 -6.97 -9.33
N SER A 80 -3.87 -6.31 -10.43
CA SER A 80 -3.33 -6.58 -11.77
C SER A 80 -1.97 -5.94 -12.06
N PHE A 81 -1.48 -5.06 -11.16
CA PHE A 81 -0.19 -4.40 -11.36
C PHE A 81 0.96 -5.41 -11.35
N SER A 82 1.74 -5.44 -12.43
CA SER A 82 2.93 -6.30 -12.53
C SER A 82 4.14 -5.75 -11.77
N ALA A 83 4.14 -4.45 -11.46
CA ALA A 83 5.20 -3.77 -10.73
C ALA A 83 4.65 -2.54 -9.99
N TRP A 84 5.26 -2.23 -8.86
CA TRP A 84 4.98 -1.05 -8.05
C TRP A 84 6.09 -0.02 -8.22
N SER A 85 5.76 1.27 -8.18
CA SER A 85 6.79 2.32 -8.29
C SER A 85 7.64 2.42 -7.04
N GLN A 86 7.04 2.16 -5.89
CA GLN A 86 7.73 2.02 -4.63
C GLN A 86 6.95 1.08 -3.71
N VAL A 87 7.67 0.35 -2.85
CA VAL A 87 7.11 -0.36 -1.71
C VAL A 87 7.87 0.07 -0.47
N SER A 88 7.17 0.59 0.54
CA SER A 88 7.73 0.89 1.86
C SER A 88 7.37 -0.25 2.81
N THR A 89 8.33 -0.73 3.59
CA THR A 89 8.14 -1.77 4.60
C THR A 89 8.50 -1.20 5.96
N ILE A 90 7.61 -1.35 6.94
CA ILE A 90 7.76 -0.86 8.29
C ILE A 90 7.44 -1.99 9.25
N ASP A 91 8.45 -2.50 9.94
CA ASP A 91 8.27 -3.44 11.04
C ASP A 91 7.81 -2.70 12.30
N PHE A 92 6.98 -3.35 13.10
CA PHE A 92 6.58 -2.82 14.41
C PHE A 92 6.53 -3.92 15.47
N THR A 93 6.61 -3.49 16.72
CA THR A 93 6.45 -4.34 17.89
C THR A 93 5.57 -3.61 18.89
N THR A 94 4.63 -4.33 19.47
CA THR A 94 3.70 -3.88 20.51
C THR A 94 3.82 -4.80 21.72
N GLU A 95 3.13 -4.46 22.81
CA GLU A 95 3.01 -5.37 23.96
C GLU A 95 2.33 -6.70 23.60
N LYS A 96 1.55 -6.73 22.52
CA LYS A 96 0.74 -7.88 22.07
C LYS A 96 1.34 -8.60 20.86
N GLY A 97 2.61 -8.34 20.52
CA GLY A 97 3.28 -9.03 19.41
C GLY A 97 3.87 -8.09 18.38
N THR A 98 4.22 -8.65 17.23
CA THR A 98 4.99 -7.99 16.16
C THR A 98 4.16 -7.88 14.90
N GLY A 99 4.66 -7.11 13.93
CA GLY A 99 4.02 -7.06 12.64
C GLY A 99 4.79 -6.26 11.62
N ILE A 100 4.24 -6.24 10.41
CA ILE A 100 4.82 -5.61 9.24
C ILE A 100 3.72 -4.84 8.52
N THR A 101 3.99 -3.58 8.23
CA THR A 101 3.18 -2.74 7.34
C THR A 101 3.92 -2.55 6.03
N LYS A 102 3.27 -2.90 4.92
CA LYS A 102 3.74 -2.59 3.57
C LYS A 102 2.82 -1.56 2.92
N LEU A 103 3.39 -0.46 2.44
CA LEU A 103 2.69 0.55 1.64
C LEU A 103 3.14 0.42 0.18
N TYR A 104 2.19 0.29 -0.73
CA TYR A 104 2.44 0.09 -2.16
C TYR A 104 2.02 1.34 -2.92
N TYR A 105 2.99 1.94 -3.62
CA TYR A 105 2.83 3.23 -4.28
C TYR A 105 2.72 3.09 -5.79
N ASN A 106 1.74 3.77 -6.37
CA ASN A 106 1.55 3.86 -7.80
C ASN A 106 2.59 4.80 -8.47
N LYS A 107 2.49 4.97 -9.80
CA LYS A 107 3.41 5.80 -10.60
C LYS A 107 3.43 7.29 -10.22
N GLU A 108 2.37 7.76 -9.58
CA GLU A 108 2.23 9.12 -9.09
C GLU A 108 2.69 9.26 -7.63
N LEU A 109 3.28 8.19 -7.07
CA LEU A 109 3.72 8.07 -5.68
C LEU A 109 2.58 8.26 -4.67
N GLN A 110 1.36 7.89 -5.06
CA GLN A 110 0.23 7.79 -4.14
C GLN A 110 0.08 6.34 -3.67
N VAL A 111 -0.38 6.15 -2.44
CA VAL A 111 -0.63 4.82 -1.86
C VAL A 111 -1.94 4.27 -2.41
N ASP A 112 -1.87 3.16 -3.13
CA ASP A 112 -3.05 2.44 -3.64
C ASP A 112 -3.38 1.21 -2.79
N LYS A 113 -2.37 0.58 -2.18
CA LYS A 113 -2.53 -0.61 -1.32
C LYS A 113 -1.72 -0.50 -0.05
N ILE A 114 -2.30 -0.92 1.07
CA ILE A 114 -1.61 -1.10 2.34
C ILE A 114 -1.86 -2.53 2.81
N VAL A 115 -0.82 -3.24 3.23
CA VAL A 115 -0.91 -4.58 3.81
C VAL A 115 -0.33 -4.52 5.22
N VAL A 116 -1.12 -4.87 6.22
CA VAL A 116 -0.70 -4.92 7.62
C VAL A 116 -0.84 -6.34 8.12
N ARG A 117 0.29 -6.97 8.46
CA ARG A 117 0.34 -8.28 9.10
C ARG A 117 0.69 -8.12 10.57
N LYS A 118 -0.09 -8.75 11.45
CA LYS A 118 0.15 -8.76 12.91
C LYS A 118 0.23 -10.22 13.36
N TYR A 119 1.25 -10.52 14.17
CA TYR A 119 1.48 -11.84 14.75
C TYR A 119 1.50 -11.72 16.26
N ASP A 120 0.68 -12.54 16.91
CA ASP A 120 0.66 -12.76 18.35
C ASP A 120 0.85 -14.27 18.61
N THR A 121 1.05 -14.62 19.87
CA THR A 121 1.08 -15.98 20.41
C THR A 121 -0.25 -16.73 20.29
N GLU A 122 -1.37 -16.00 20.26
CA GLU A 122 -2.73 -16.56 20.24
C GLU A 122 -3.46 -16.34 18.91
N GLN A 123 -2.99 -15.43 18.05
CA GLN A 123 -3.66 -15.12 16.79
C GLN A 123 -2.73 -14.51 15.74
N GLN A 124 -3.17 -14.56 14.48
CA GLN A 124 -2.66 -13.73 13.38
C GLN A 124 -3.78 -12.82 12.86
N SER A 125 -3.44 -11.61 12.42
CA SER A 125 -4.34 -10.82 11.59
C SER A 125 -3.66 -10.27 10.34
N LEU A 126 -4.45 -10.10 9.29
CA LEU A 126 -4.05 -9.54 8.00
C LEU A 126 -5.10 -8.52 7.57
N ASP A 127 -4.73 -7.24 7.56
CA ASP A 127 -5.57 -6.15 7.08
C ASP A 127 -5.03 -5.64 5.74
N VAL A 128 -5.87 -5.60 4.72
CA VAL A 128 -5.51 -5.08 3.39
C VAL A 128 -6.43 -3.93 3.02
N TYR A 129 -5.84 -2.77 2.80
CA TYR A 129 -6.54 -1.53 2.48
C TYR A 129 -6.31 -1.20 1.01
N TYR A 130 -7.39 -0.96 0.27
CA TYR A 130 -7.37 -0.51 -1.11
C TYR A 130 -7.86 0.93 -1.17
N LEU A 131 -7.10 1.78 -1.85
CA LEU A 131 -7.37 3.19 -2.02
C LEU A 131 -7.50 3.54 -3.50
N SER A 132 -8.39 4.48 -3.82
CA SER A 132 -8.42 5.17 -5.11
C SER A 132 -8.39 6.67 -4.85
N ASP A 133 -7.44 7.36 -5.48
CA ASP A 133 -7.24 8.81 -5.33
C ASP A 133 -7.15 9.24 -3.85
N GLY A 134 -6.44 8.44 -3.05
CA GLY A 134 -6.24 8.68 -1.61
C GLY A 134 -7.46 8.43 -0.72
N LYS A 135 -8.56 7.89 -1.27
CA LYS A 135 -9.77 7.52 -0.51
C LYS A 135 -9.89 6.00 -0.39
N LEU A 136 -10.29 5.51 0.78
CA LEU A 136 -10.61 4.10 0.97
C LEU A 136 -11.78 3.70 0.07
N VAL A 137 -11.64 2.54 -0.57
CA VAL A 137 -12.72 1.89 -1.33
C VAL A 137 -13.05 0.51 -0.77
N LEU A 138 -12.04 -0.22 -0.27
CA LEU A 138 -12.22 -1.56 0.27
C LEU A 138 -11.19 -1.81 1.37
N VAL A 139 -11.63 -2.40 2.47
CA VAL A 139 -10.75 -2.96 3.50
C VAL A 139 -11.13 -4.42 3.72
N ILE A 140 -10.14 -5.31 3.60
CA ILE A 140 -10.29 -6.74 3.88
C ILE A 140 -9.58 -7.01 5.20
N ASN A 141 -10.32 -7.46 6.20
CA ASN A 141 -9.76 -7.89 7.48
C ASN A 141 -9.85 -9.41 7.56
N GLN A 142 -8.73 -10.07 7.79
CA GLN A 142 -8.66 -11.51 8.03
C GLN A 142 -8.08 -11.74 9.43
N GLY A 143 -8.70 -12.64 10.17
CA GLY A 143 -8.24 -13.08 11.48
C GLY A 143 -8.11 -14.59 11.54
N LEU A 144 -7.11 -15.07 12.27
CA LEU A 144 -6.94 -16.47 12.60
C LEU A 144 -6.61 -16.58 14.09
N VAL A 145 -7.58 -17.00 14.90
CA VAL A 145 -7.35 -17.30 16.33
C VAL A 145 -6.94 -18.75 16.43
N TYR A 146 -5.75 -19.01 16.98
CA TYR A 146 -5.16 -20.34 16.95
C TYR A 146 -5.86 -21.30 17.92
N ASN A 147 -6.05 -22.55 17.50
CA ASN A 147 -6.54 -23.61 18.40
C ASN A 147 -5.53 -23.94 19.52
N ALA A 148 -4.24 -23.73 19.26
CA ALA A 148 -3.12 -23.89 20.17
C ALA A 148 -1.93 -23.04 19.70
N ASN A 149 -0.86 -22.93 20.49
CA ASN A 149 0.33 -22.18 20.08
C ASN A 149 0.92 -22.75 18.76
N PRO A 150 1.23 -21.93 17.73
CA PRO A 150 1.69 -22.41 16.42
C PRO A 150 2.96 -23.27 16.44
N ASN A 151 3.80 -23.14 17.48
CA ASN A 151 5.02 -23.94 17.65
C ASN A 151 4.78 -25.25 18.42
N SER A 152 3.55 -25.51 18.84
CA SER A 152 3.17 -26.72 19.58
C SER A 152 2.74 -27.84 18.64
N LYS A 153 2.82 -29.09 19.10
CA LYS A 153 2.30 -30.26 18.36
C LYS A 153 0.78 -30.32 18.31
N GLU A 154 0.10 -29.53 19.13
CA GLU A 154 -1.36 -29.44 19.24
C GLU A 154 -1.95 -28.44 18.24
N PHE A 155 -1.09 -27.64 17.60
CA PHE A 155 -1.52 -26.67 16.60
C PHE A 155 -2.07 -27.36 15.35
N ASN A 156 -3.28 -26.94 14.97
CA ASN A 156 -3.93 -27.31 13.74
C ASN A 156 -4.64 -26.07 13.17
N LYS A 157 -4.15 -25.60 12.02
CA LYS A 157 -4.73 -24.45 11.31
C LYS A 157 -6.20 -24.66 10.97
N GLU A 158 -6.60 -25.88 10.61
CA GLU A 158 -7.98 -26.20 10.23
C GLU A 158 -8.94 -26.22 11.44
N GLU A 159 -8.41 -26.34 12.65
CA GLU A 159 -9.19 -26.24 13.90
C GLU A 159 -9.18 -24.81 14.48
N SER A 160 -8.42 -23.90 13.88
CA SER A 160 -8.33 -22.51 14.29
C SER A 160 -9.53 -21.70 13.77
N GLU A 161 -9.91 -20.65 14.49
CA GLU A 161 -11.07 -19.84 14.13
C GLU A 161 -10.67 -18.79 13.08
N TYR A 162 -11.21 -18.94 11.87
CA TYR A 162 -10.96 -18.02 10.77
C TYR A 162 -12.10 -17.02 10.59
N THR A 163 -11.77 -15.74 10.58
CA THR A 163 -12.69 -14.64 10.31
C THR A 163 -12.24 -13.84 9.09
N LYS A 164 -13.21 -13.34 8.33
CA LYS A 164 -12.99 -12.48 7.17
C LYS A 164 -14.13 -11.48 7.04
N ASP A 165 -13.76 -10.20 7.02
CA ASP A 165 -14.67 -9.10 6.71
C ASP A 165 -14.22 -8.34 5.45
N CYS A 166 -15.17 -8.04 4.56
CA CYS A 166 -14.99 -7.13 3.43
C CYS A 166 -15.80 -5.85 3.70
N ASN A 167 -15.09 -4.75 3.93
CA ASN A 167 -15.63 -3.44 4.30
C ASN A 167 -15.61 -2.52 3.07
N TYR A 168 -16.77 -2.28 2.48
CA TYR A 168 -16.94 -1.50 1.26
C TYR A 168 -17.23 -0.05 1.59
N PHE A 169 -16.42 0.85 1.04
CA PHE A 169 -16.58 2.29 1.21
C PHE A 169 -17.24 2.93 -0.01
N LEU A 170 -18.06 3.96 0.24
CA LEU A 170 -18.64 4.84 -0.77
C LEU A 170 -18.49 6.29 -0.29
N ASP A 171 -17.94 7.16 -1.13
CA ASP A 171 -17.73 8.58 -0.81
C ASP A 171 -16.99 8.82 0.53
N GLY A 172 -16.05 7.93 0.87
CA GLY A 172 -15.26 8.01 2.09
C GLY A 172 -15.99 7.58 3.36
N LYS A 173 -17.15 6.92 3.23
CA LYS A 173 -17.91 6.34 4.34
C LYS A 173 -18.04 4.84 4.19
N LEU A 174 -18.08 4.11 5.30
CA LEU A 174 -18.33 2.68 5.31
C LEU A 174 -19.81 2.44 4.95
N PHE A 175 -20.02 1.83 3.79
CA PHE A 175 -21.36 1.59 3.24
C PHE A 175 -21.87 0.19 3.61
N ALA A 176 -21.01 -0.81 3.53
CA ALA A 176 -21.39 -2.19 3.80
C ALA A 176 -20.23 -2.98 4.42
N ILE A 177 -20.58 -3.91 5.30
CA ILE A 177 -19.68 -4.88 5.90
C ILE A 177 -20.22 -6.25 5.53
N MET A 178 -19.42 -7.07 4.84
CA MET A 178 -19.73 -8.47 4.54
C MET A 178 -18.81 -9.35 5.38
N SER A 179 -19.35 -10.29 6.15
CA SER A 179 -18.58 -11.17 7.02
C SER A 179 -18.80 -12.63 6.67
N ASN A 180 -17.76 -13.47 6.78
CA ASN A 180 -17.92 -14.92 6.63
C ASN A 180 -18.70 -15.56 7.80
N LEU A 181 -18.88 -14.81 8.90
CA LEU A 181 -19.66 -15.24 10.06
C LEU A 181 -21.11 -14.74 10.03
N ASP A 182 -21.47 -13.87 9.08
CA ASP A 182 -22.82 -13.32 8.98
C ASP A 182 -23.61 -13.95 7.82
N CYS A 183 -24.93 -14.02 8.00
CA CYS A 183 -25.87 -14.56 7.01
C CYS A 183 -26.26 -13.53 5.93
N GLY A 184 -25.58 -12.38 5.85
CA GLY A 184 -25.76 -11.36 4.81
C GLY A 184 -26.79 -10.29 5.15
N ALA A 185 -27.19 -10.15 6.42
CA ALA A 185 -28.05 -9.07 6.86
C ALA A 185 -27.23 -7.79 7.08
N PRO A 186 -27.76 -6.59 6.77
CA PRO A 186 -27.06 -5.36 7.11
C PRO A 186 -26.79 -5.27 8.62
N PHE A 187 -25.57 -4.91 8.98
CA PHE A 187 -25.20 -4.62 10.37
C PHE A 187 -25.92 -3.36 10.89
N ALA A 188 -26.08 -3.28 12.20
CA ALA A 188 -26.65 -2.10 12.86
C ALA A 188 -25.82 -0.84 12.58
N GLU A 189 -26.48 0.31 12.42
CA GLU A 189 -25.83 1.56 12.01
C GLU A 189 -24.75 2.03 13.00
N ASP A 190 -24.97 1.85 14.30
CA ASP A 190 -24.02 2.19 15.35
C ASP A 190 -22.75 1.33 15.31
N TYR A 191 -22.91 0.04 15.00
CA TYR A 191 -21.79 -0.86 14.72
C TYR A 191 -21.01 -0.39 13.49
N VAL A 192 -21.69 -0.12 12.37
CA VAL A 192 -21.05 0.36 11.13
C VAL A 192 -20.25 1.64 11.37
N ARG A 193 -20.80 2.61 12.13
CA ARG A 193 -20.09 3.85 12.47
C ARG A 193 -18.86 3.63 13.34
N THR A 194 -18.91 2.63 14.23
CA THR A 194 -17.77 2.28 15.08
C THR A 194 -16.65 1.69 14.23
N VAL A 195 -16.97 0.72 13.37
CA VAL A 195 -16.01 0.12 12.43
C VAL A 195 -15.42 1.16 11.48
N GLU A 196 -16.25 2.05 10.91
CA GLU A 196 -15.78 3.16 10.08
C GLU A 196 -14.74 4.00 10.80
N LYS A 197 -15.05 4.43 12.03
CA LYS A 197 -14.16 5.27 12.82
C LYS A 197 -12.83 4.56 13.06
N ASP A 198 -12.86 3.31 13.47
CA ASP A 198 -11.66 2.54 13.82
C ASP A 198 -10.76 2.33 12.59
N ILE A 199 -11.35 1.97 11.44
CA ILE A 199 -10.62 1.85 10.16
C ILE A 199 -9.98 3.18 9.76
N LEU A 200 -10.73 4.28 9.82
CA LEU A 200 -10.23 5.60 9.43
C LEU A 200 -9.14 6.12 10.37
N GLU A 201 -9.23 5.81 11.67
CA GLU A 201 -8.17 6.14 12.63
C GLU A 201 -6.92 5.32 12.40
N GLU A 202 -7.04 4.03 12.04
CA GLU A 202 -5.89 3.19 11.75
C GLU A 202 -5.17 3.63 10.47
N VAL A 203 -5.89 3.86 9.37
CA VAL A 203 -5.28 4.28 8.09
C VAL A 203 -4.51 5.60 8.23
N LYS A 204 -5.01 6.54 9.03
CA LYS A 204 -4.30 7.80 9.34
C LYS A 204 -2.95 7.59 10.03
N LYS A 205 -2.78 6.50 10.79
CA LYS A 205 -1.50 6.17 11.45
C LYS A 205 -0.55 5.44 10.51
N LEU A 206 -1.09 4.70 9.54
CA LEU A 206 -0.31 3.87 8.62
C LEU A 206 0.34 4.69 7.49
N ILE A 207 -0.30 5.78 7.06
CA ILE A 207 0.23 6.67 6.02
C ILE A 207 0.99 7.82 6.71
N PRO A 208 2.34 7.87 6.59
CA PRO A 208 3.16 8.90 7.22
C PRO A 208 3.07 10.28 6.56
#